data_AF-A0A9D6Z0K5-F1
#
_entry.id   AF-A0A9D6Z0K5-F1
#
_cell.length_a   1.000
_cell.length_b   1.000
_cell.length_c   1.000
_cell.angle_alpha   90.00
_cell.angle_beta   90.00
_cell.angle_gamma   90.00
#
_symmetry.space_group_name_H-M   'P 1'
#
loop_
_entity.id
_entity.type
_entity.pdbx_description
1 polymer ?
#
loop_
_entity_poly.entity_id
_entity_poly.type
_entity_poly.pdbx_seq_one_letter_code
_entity_poly.pdbx_strand_id
1 'polypeptide(L)'
;LQTKTWDPEGIVSTLPALATALLGVMAGHILRLKRALPERTTWLFFAGCLLLAAGLVCDQWLPINKKLWTSSFALFMAGLDFLVFAMFAWWIDGMGRRKAVQPLVVMGMNAIAVYMLSELLSETMNSIHWREGTALVSLQQWIYRVCFAPLAQPHMASLLWALAFTLLMYGAAWWLHRKGWFLKV
;
A
#
# COMPACT_ATOMS: atom_id res chain seq x y z
N LEU A 1 -19.74 21.95 20.92
CA LEU A 1 -18.61 22.88 20.74
C LEU A 1 -17.33 22.05 20.55
N GLN A 2 -16.85 21.99 19.30
CA GLN A 2 -15.54 21.55 18.77
C GLN A 2 -14.61 20.72 19.68
N THR A 3 -14.44 19.42 19.40
CA THR A 3 -13.31 18.63 19.93
C THR A 3 -12.04 19.02 19.21
N LYS A 4 -11.28 19.89 19.86
CA LYS A 4 -9.96 20.42 19.51
C LYS A 4 -8.94 19.27 19.48
N THR A 5 -8.66 18.75 18.29
CA THR A 5 -7.46 17.99 17.88
C THR A 5 -6.91 16.97 18.89
N TRP A 6 -7.29 15.69 18.71
CA TRP A 6 -6.52 14.57 19.23
C TRP A 6 -5.18 14.50 18.51
N ASP A 7 -4.08 14.38 19.26
CA ASP A 7 -2.74 14.21 18.70
C ASP A 7 -2.50 12.71 18.40
N PRO A 8 -2.49 12.30 17.12
CA PRO A 8 -2.34 10.89 16.75
C PRO A 8 -0.95 10.33 17.07
N GLU A 9 0.03 11.17 17.43
CA GLU A 9 1.43 10.80 17.68
C GLU A 9 1.85 10.87 19.16
N GLY A 10 0.89 10.80 20.08
CA GLY A 10 1.18 10.71 21.52
C GLY A 10 1.93 9.43 21.92
N ILE A 11 2.56 9.43 23.10
CA ILE A 11 3.31 8.27 23.67
C ILE A 11 2.48 6.97 23.68
N VAL A 12 1.15 7.09 23.77
CA VAL A 12 0.22 5.96 23.80
C VAL A 12 0.08 5.28 22.42
N SER A 13 0.25 6.00 21.30
CA SER A 13 0.22 5.42 19.94
C SER A 13 1.61 5.01 19.45
N THR A 14 2.68 5.60 19.97
CA THR A 14 4.06 5.22 19.61
C THR A 14 4.45 3.82 20.10
N LEU A 15 4.03 3.42 21.31
CA LEU A 15 4.31 2.09 21.85
C LEU A 15 3.70 0.96 20.99
N PRO A 16 2.40 0.99 20.63
CA PRO A 16 1.83 0.00 19.74
C PRO A 16 2.42 0.05 18.32
N ALA A 17 2.80 1.24 17.81
CA ALA A 17 3.47 1.36 16.53
C ALA A 17 4.86 0.67 16.53
N LEU A 18 5.65 0.86 17.59
CA LEU A 18 6.92 0.14 17.78
C LEU A 18 6.70 -1.37 17.88
N ALA A 19 5.66 -1.81 18.59
CA ALA A 19 5.30 -3.23 18.67
C ALA A 19 4.98 -3.80 17.28
N THR A 20 4.16 -3.13 16.47
CA THR A 20 3.87 -3.55 15.08
C THR A 20 5.15 -3.62 14.24
N ALA A 21 6.04 -2.64 14.36
CA ALA A 21 7.32 -2.64 13.64
C ALA A 21 8.19 -3.84 14.02
N LEU A 22 8.33 -4.14 15.32
CA LEU A 22 9.08 -5.30 15.81
C LEU A 22 8.44 -6.63 15.38
N LEU A 23 7.12 -6.73 15.39
CA LEU A 23 6.39 -7.89 14.86
C LEU A 23 6.68 -8.09 13.36
N GLY A 24 6.74 -7.01 12.59
CA GLY A 24 7.15 -7.05 11.17
C GLY A 24 8.58 -7.57 10.99
N VAL A 25 9.53 -7.11 11.81
CA VAL A 25 10.91 -7.64 11.81
C VAL A 25 10.93 -9.13 12.14
N MET A 26 10.12 -9.56 13.12
CA MET A 26 10.00 -10.96 13.50
C MET A 26 9.44 -11.82 12.36
N ALA A 27 8.41 -11.34 11.64
CA ALA A 27 7.88 -12.03 10.45
C ALA A 27 8.97 -12.22 9.39
N GLY A 28 9.76 -11.18 9.13
CA GLY A 28 10.89 -11.23 8.20
C GLY A 28 11.97 -12.22 8.64
N HIS A 29 12.26 -12.29 9.94
CA HIS A 29 13.18 -13.28 10.53
C HIS A 29 12.67 -14.71 10.35
N ILE A 30 11.39 -14.98 10.64
CA ILE A 30 10.78 -16.31 10.45
C ILE A 30 10.91 -16.75 8.99
N LEU A 31 10.65 -15.84 8.04
CA LEU A 31 10.76 -16.15 6.61
C LEU A 31 12.21 -16.42 6.17
N ARG A 32 13.21 -15.84 6.85
CA ARG A 32 14.65 -16.03 6.56
C ARG A 32 15.28 -17.25 7.25
N LEU A 33 14.56 -17.93 8.14
CA LEU A 33 15.06 -19.15 8.80
C LEU A 33 15.53 -20.18 7.78
N LYS A 34 16.59 -20.94 8.06
CA LYS A 34 17.05 -22.04 7.19
C LYS A 34 16.19 -23.31 7.37
N ARG A 35 14.88 -23.19 7.19
CA ARG A 35 13.89 -24.29 7.31
C ARG A 35 13.10 -24.51 6.03
N ALA A 36 12.31 -25.57 5.90
CA ALA A 36 11.47 -25.77 4.72
C ALA A 36 10.38 -24.68 4.61
N LEU A 37 9.98 -24.29 3.39
CA LEU A 37 8.93 -23.27 3.20
C LEU A 37 7.62 -23.58 3.94
N PRO A 38 7.07 -24.83 3.89
CA PRO A 38 5.83 -25.15 4.61
C PRO A 38 5.95 -24.92 6.12
N GLU A 39 7.14 -25.17 6.69
CA GLU A 39 7.37 -24.97 8.11
C GLU A 39 7.36 -23.48 8.45
N ARG A 40 8.06 -22.64 7.68
CA ARG A 40 8.07 -21.18 7.88
C ARG A 40 6.67 -20.58 7.76
N THR A 41 5.89 -20.99 6.75
CA THR A 41 4.53 -20.49 6.55
C THR A 41 3.59 -20.96 7.65
N THR A 42 3.76 -22.18 8.17
CA THR A 42 2.99 -22.68 9.33
C THR A 42 3.29 -21.86 10.59
N TRP A 43 4.55 -21.51 10.85
CA TRP A 43 4.92 -20.66 11.97
C TRP A 43 4.31 -19.26 11.86
N LEU A 44 4.38 -18.64 10.68
CA LEU A 44 3.73 -17.35 10.42
C LEU A 44 2.21 -17.44 10.60
N PHE A 45 1.58 -18.50 10.09
CA PHE A 45 0.14 -18.70 10.21
C PHE A 45 -0.29 -18.85 11.67
N PHE A 46 0.40 -19.70 12.44
CA PHE A 46 0.10 -19.93 13.85
C PHE A 46 0.32 -18.67 14.69
N ALA A 47 1.44 -17.97 14.49
CA ALA A 47 1.69 -16.69 15.14
C ALA A 47 0.64 -15.63 14.77
N GLY A 48 0.23 -15.59 13.50
CA GLY A 48 -0.83 -14.72 13.01
C GLY A 48 -2.18 -14.98 13.71
N CYS A 49 -2.59 -16.24 13.82
CA CYS A 49 -3.80 -16.64 14.54
C CYS A 49 -3.73 -16.24 16.02
N LEU A 50 -2.59 -16.46 16.69
CA LEU A 50 -2.41 -16.06 18.09
C LEU A 50 -2.49 -14.54 18.28
N LEU A 51 -1.83 -13.76 17.41
CA LEU A 51 -1.87 -12.30 17.46
C LEU A 51 -3.28 -11.75 17.18
N LEU A 52 -3.98 -12.33 16.21
CA LEU A 52 -5.35 -11.96 15.87
C LEU A 52 -6.30 -12.24 17.05
N ALA A 53 -6.20 -13.44 17.64
CA ALA A 53 -6.97 -13.79 18.83
C ALA A 53 -6.64 -12.87 20.02
N ALA A 54 -5.36 -12.56 20.24
CA ALA A 54 -4.94 -11.62 21.28
C ALA A 54 -5.51 -10.22 21.04
N GLY A 55 -5.51 -9.72 19.81
CA GLY A 55 -6.12 -8.44 19.44
C GLY A 55 -7.63 -8.40 19.74
N LEU A 56 -8.36 -9.48 19.42
CA LEU A 56 -9.80 -9.60 19.71
C LEU A 56 -10.10 -9.74 21.20
N VAL A 57 -9.23 -10.40 21.97
CA VAL A 57 -9.37 -10.48 23.43
C VAL A 57 -9.10 -9.10 24.05
N CYS A 58 -8.05 -8.41 23.59
CA CYS A 58 -7.73 -7.05 24.05
C CYS A 58 -8.82 -6.02 23.70
N ASP A 59 -9.60 -6.25 22.63
CA ASP A 59 -10.75 -5.41 22.25
C ASP A 59 -11.77 -5.22 23.38
N GLN A 60 -11.90 -6.21 24.28
CA GLN A 60 -12.83 -6.15 25.42
C GLN A 60 -12.50 -5.04 26.42
N TRP A 61 -11.21 -4.70 26.58
CA TRP A 61 -10.77 -3.63 27.49
C TRP A 61 -10.38 -2.37 26.74
N LEU A 62 -9.77 -2.52 25.57
CA LEU A 62 -9.29 -1.43 24.73
C LEU A 62 -9.85 -1.64 23.31
N PRO A 63 -10.94 -0.94 22.95
CA PRO A 63 -11.58 -1.12 21.67
C PRO A 63 -10.62 -0.87 20.50
N ILE A 64 -10.74 -1.68 19.46
CA ILE A 64 -9.96 -1.55 18.23
C ILE A 64 -10.26 -0.18 17.60
N ASN A 65 -9.31 0.75 17.72
CA ASN A 65 -9.44 2.11 17.19
C ASN A 65 -8.25 2.48 16.30
N LYS A 66 -8.55 2.59 15.00
CA LYS A 66 -7.58 2.99 13.96
C LYS A 66 -7.03 4.41 14.17
N LYS A 67 -7.84 5.35 14.68
CA LYS A 67 -7.43 6.76 14.83
C LYS A 67 -6.39 6.97 15.92
N LEU A 68 -6.44 6.14 16.96
CA LEU A 68 -5.53 6.22 18.11
C LEU A 68 -4.41 5.16 18.07
N TRP A 69 -4.39 4.32 17.02
CA TRP A 69 -3.45 3.20 16.89
C TRP A 69 -3.34 2.36 18.19
N THR A 70 -4.48 1.96 18.74
CA THR A 70 -4.55 1.22 20.01
C THR A 70 -3.79 -0.11 19.95
N SER A 71 -3.29 -0.60 21.10
CA SER A 71 -2.60 -1.91 21.19
C SER A 71 -3.41 -3.08 20.64
N SER A 72 -4.73 -3.11 20.86
CA SER A 72 -5.63 -4.13 20.31
C SER A 72 -5.68 -4.07 18.78
N PHE A 73 -5.74 -2.86 18.21
CA PHE A 73 -5.66 -2.65 16.76
C PHE A 73 -4.29 -3.07 16.20
N ALA A 74 -3.19 -2.72 16.87
CA ALA A 74 -1.85 -3.09 16.46
C ALA A 74 -1.64 -4.62 16.42
N LEU A 75 -2.10 -5.35 17.45
CA LEU A 75 -2.03 -6.82 17.50
C LEU A 75 -2.94 -7.46 16.45
N PHE A 76 -4.16 -6.96 16.31
CA PHE A 76 -5.13 -7.46 15.34
C PHE A 76 -4.61 -7.32 13.91
N MET A 77 -4.10 -6.13 13.54
CA MET A 77 -3.53 -5.88 12.22
C MET A 77 -2.26 -6.68 11.98
N ALA A 78 -1.35 -6.76 12.97
CA ALA A 78 -0.16 -7.60 12.85
C ALA A 78 -0.52 -9.08 12.64
N GLY A 79 -1.55 -9.59 13.33
CA GLY A 79 -2.04 -10.95 13.13
C GLY A 79 -2.55 -11.18 11.71
N LEU A 80 -3.37 -10.26 11.18
CA LEU A 80 -3.83 -10.29 9.80
C LEU A 80 -2.66 -10.23 8.79
N ASP A 81 -1.70 -9.34 9.00
CA ASP A 81 -0.53 -9.20 8.14
C ASP A 81 0.30 -10.49 8.11
N PHE A 82 0.49 -11.16 9.25
CA PHE A 82 1.16 -12.47 9.31
C PHE A 82 0.41 -13.55 8.52
N LEU A 83 -0.92 -13.61 8.63
CA LEU A 83 -1.74 -14.57 7.89
C LEU A 83 -1.68 -14.33 6.37
N VAL A 84 -1.85 -13.07 5.96
CA VAL A 84 -1.77 -12.67 4.56
C VAL A 84 -0.37 -12.93 4.00
N PHE A 85 0.68 -12.64 4.79
CA PHE A 85 2.05 -12.88 4.37
C PHE A 85 2.37 -14.37 4.26
N ALA A 86 1.89 -15.21 5.18
CA ALA A 86 1.99 -16.66 5.08
C ALA A 86 1.27 -17.20 3.83
N MET A 87 0.08 -16.68 3.54
CA MET A 87 -0.71 -17.04 2.36
C MET A 87 0.04 -16.70 1.06
N PHE A 88 0.57 -15.48 0.93
CA PHE A 88 1.33 -15.07 -0.25
C PHE A 88 2.66 -15.81 -0.39
N ALA A 89 3.38 -16.04 0.72
CA ALA A 89 4.61 -16.84 0.69
C ALA A 89 4.33 -18.26 0.19
N TRP A 90 3.28 -18.92 0.68
CA TRP A 90 2.88 -20.24 0.19
C TRP A 90 2.43 -20.21 -1.29
N TRP A 91 1.60 -19.24 -1.66
CA TRP A 91 1.05 -19.15 -3.01
C TRP A 91 2.11 -18.83 -4.07
N ILE A 92 3.02 -17.90 -3.78
CA ILE A 92 4.03 -17.44 -4.73
C ILE A 92 5.22 -18.40 -4.75
N ASP A 93 5.81 -18.68 -3.58
CA ASP A 93 7.03 -19.48 -3.49
C ASP A 93 6.75 -20.98 -3.42
N GLY A 94 5.67 -21.41 -2.77
CA GLY A 94 5.30 -22.82 -2.65
C GLY A 94 4.71 -23.40 -3.93
N MET A 95 3.82 -22.65 -4.60
CA MET A 95 3.22 -23.08 -5.88
C MET A 95 3.99 -22.59 -7.11
N GLY A 96 5.13 -21.90 -6.93
CA GLY A 96 6.00 -21.45 -8.01
C GLY A 96 5.37 -20.39 -8.94
N ARG A 97 4.33 -19.68 -8.53
CA ARG A 97 3.59 -18.69 -9.36
C ARG A 97 4.28 -17.34 -9.48
N ARG A 98 5.61 -17.31 -9.46
CA ARG A 98 6.44 -16.09 -9.49
C ARG A 98 6.17 -15.22 -10.72
N LYS A 99 5.88 -15.82 -11.88
CA LYS A 99 5.58 -15.09 -13.12
C LYS A 99 4.29 -14.26 -13.04
N ALA A 100 3.27 -14.73 -12.30
CA ALA A 100 2.00 -14.01 -12.18
C ALA A 100 2.13 -12.72 -11.36
N VAL A 101 3.07 -12.70 -10.41
CA VAL A 101 3.32 -11.54 -9.54
C VAL A 101 4.44 -10.63 -10.04
N GLN A 102 5.15 -10.98 -11.11
CA GLN A 102 6.18 -10.13 -11.71
C GLN A 102 5.74 -8.67 -11.96
N PRO A 103 4.56 -8.35 -12.52
CA PRO A 103 4.16 -6.96 -12.68
C PRO A 103 4.08 -6.21 -11.34
N LEU A 104 3.57 -6.86 -10.29
CA LEU A 104 3.50 -6.27 -8.96
C LEU A 104 4.91 -6.09 -8.35
N VAL A 105 5.81 -7.04 -8.57
CA VAL A 105 7.20 -6.96 -8.10
C VAL A 105 7.93 -5.78 -8.77
N VAL A 106 7.77 -5.59 -10.07
CA VAL A 106 8.38 -4.48 -10.82
C VAL A 106 7.95 -3.12 -10.25
N MET A 107 6.66 -2.98 -9.96
CA MET A 107 6.12 -1.76 -9.35
C MET A 107 6.61 -1.57 -7.91
N GLY A 108 6.65 -2.65 -7.12
CA GLY A 108 7.08 -2.62 -5.72
C GLY A 108 8.57 -2.33 -5.53
N MET A 109 9.45 -2.85 -6.39
CA MET A 109 10.90 -2.62 -6.30
C MET A 109 11.28 -1.15 -6.52
N ASN A 110 10.45 -0.37 -7.21
CA ASN A 110 10.67 1.04 -7.53
C ASN A 110 9.59 1.95 -6.90
N ALA A 111 8.95 1.51 -5.80
CA ALA A 111 7.81 2.20 -5.22
C ALA A 111 8.07 3.69 -4.91
N ILE A 112 9.24 4.02 -4.34
CA ILE A 112 9.59 5.42 -4.00
C ILE A 112 9.74 6.27 -5.28
N ALA A 113 10.44 5.76 -6.29
CA ALA A 113 10.63 6.47 -7.55
C ALA A 113 9.30 6.70 -8.27
N VAL A 114 8.42 5.70 -8.29
CA VAL A 114 7.08 5.80 -8.89
C VAL A 114 6.21 6.78 -8.11
N TYR A 115 6.26 6.76 -6.78
CA TYR A 115 5.56 7.72 -5.92
C TYR A 115 5.98 9.15 -6.24
N MET A 116 7.29 9.44 -6.18
CA MET A 116 7.82 10.78 -6.47
C MET A 116 7.49 11.24 -7.90
N LEU A 117 7.62 10.34 -8.88
CA LEU A 117 7.26 10.64 -10.26
C LEU A 117 5.77 10.94 -10.41
N SER A 118 4.91 10.19 -9.73
CA SER A 118 3.45 10.39 -9.79
C SER A 118 3.04 11.74 -9.19
N GLU A 119 3.67 12.14 -8.08
CA GLU A 119 3.39 13.41 -7.41
C GLU A 119 3.93 14.58 -8.24
N LEU A 120 5.17 14.50 -8.73
CA LEU A 120 5.74 15.50 -9.63
C LEU A 120 4.91 15.65 -10.92
N LEU A 121 4.47 14.54 -11.52
CA LEU A 121 3.62 14.58 -12.71
C LEU A 121 2.25 15.20 -12.40
N SER A 122 1.63 14.84 -11.27
CA SER A 122 0.36 15.42 -10.87
C SER A 122 0.45 16.93 -10.60
N GLU A 123 1.50 17.38 -9.91
CA GLU A 123 1.71 18.81 -9.64
C GLU A 123 2.04 19.60 -10.91
N THR A 124 2.87 19.05 -11.80
CA THR A 124 3.17 19.70 -13.08
C THR A 124 1.95 19.81 -13.98
N MET A 125 1.11 18.77 -14.04
CA MET A 125 -0.14 18.81 -14.81
C MET A 125 -1.19 19.74 -14.20
N ASN A 126 -1.18 19.93 -12.88
CA ASN A 126 -2.09 20.86 -12.22
C ASN A 126 -1.58 22.30 -12.22
N SER A 127 -0.28 22.55 -12.26
CA SER A 127 0.27 23.92 -12.29
C SER A 127 0.10 24.62 -13.64
N ILE A 128 0.09 23.85 -14.74
CA ILE A 128 -0.18 24.36 -16.08
C ILE A 128 -1.69 24.58 -16.25
N HIS A 129 -2.10 25.85 -16.12
CA HIS A 129 -3.47 26.28 -16.34
C HIS A 129 -3.57 27.02 -17.67
N TRP A 130 -4.61 26.70 -18.45
CA TRP A 130 -4.96 27.47 -19.65
C TRP A 130 -6.39 27.98 -19.51
N ARG A 131 -6.63 29.21 -19.99
CA ARG A 131 -7.98 29.78 -20.04
C ARG A 131 -8.68 29.31 -21.29
N GLU A 132 -9.75 28.54 -21.12
CA GLU A 132 -10.67 28.18 -22.19
C GLU A 132 -12.04 28.79 -21.84
N GLY A 133 -12.37 29.93 -22.45
CA GLY A 133 -13.59 30.70 -22.13
C GLY A 133 -13.55 31.35 -20.73
N THR A 134 -14.56 31.08 -19.90
CA THR A 134 -14.73 31.64 -18.54
C THR A 134 -14.16 30.75 -17.42
N ALA A 135 -13.67 29.55 -17.73
CA ALA A 135 -13.12 28.62 -16.76
C ALA A 135 -11.60 28.47 -16.92
N LEU A 136 -10.88 28.43 -15.78
CA LEU A 136 -9.50 27.97 -15.73
C LEU A 136 -9.52 26.44 -15.79
N VAL A 137 -8.97 25.85 -16.85
CA VAL A 137 -8.90 24.40 -17.01
C VAL A 137 -7.44 23.99 -16.81
N SER A 138 -7.19 23.05 -15.90
CA SER A 138 -5.85 22.47 -15.74
C SER A 138 -5.54 21.51 -16.89
N LEU A 139 -4.26 21.29 -17.19
CA LEU A 139 -3.85 20.39 -18.26
C LEU A 139 -4.39 18.96 -18.05
N GLN A 140 -4.49 18.50 -16.81
CA GLN A 140 -5.17 17.25 -16.45
C GLN A 140 -6.66 17.25 -16.85
N GLN A 141 -7.40 18.32 -16.52
CA GLN A 141 -8.82 18.43 -16.83
C GLN A 141 -9.06 18.51 -18.34
N TRP A 142 -8.17 19.16 -19.09
CA TRP A 142 -8.25 19.22 -20.54
C TRP A 142 -8.08 17.85 -21.18
N ILE A 143 -7.04 17.08 -20.79
CA ILE A 143 -6.84 15.72 -21.32
C ILE A 143 -8.02 14.83 -20.96
N TYR A 144 -8.55 14.93 -19.74
CA TYR A 144 -9.75 14.20 -19.34
C TYR A 144 -10.95 14.54 -20.24
N ARG A 145 -11.22 15.83 -20.47
CA ARG A 145 -12.36 16.29 -21.27
C ARG A 145 -12.24 15.96 -22.77
N VAL A 146 -11.03 15.99 -23.33
CA VAL A 146 -10.82 15.77 -24.77
C VAL A 146 -10.67 14.29 -25.11
N CYS A 147 -9.94 13.52 -24.28
CA CYS A 147 -9.61 12.14 -24.60
C CYS A 147 -10.46 11.10 -23.89
N PHE A 148 -11.08 11.40 -22.74
CA PHE A 148 -11.79 10.40 -21.93
C PHE A 148 -13.29 10.68 -21.77
N ALA A 149 -13.69 11.94 -21.63
CA ALA A 149 -15.11 12.32 -21.56
C ALA A 149 -15.94 11.98 -22.81
N PRO A 150 -15.43 12.01 -24.06
CA PRO A 150 -16.24 11.62 -25.21
C PRO A 150 -16.32 10.10 -25.39
N LEU A 151 -15.46 9.32 -24.72
CA LEU A 151 -15.39 7.87 -24.90
C LEU A 151 -16.40 7.08 -24.07
N ALA A 152 -16.90 7.64 -22.95
CA ALA A 152 -17.80 6.90 -22.07
C ALA A 152 -18.62 7.80 -21.12
N GLN A 153 -19.59 7.19 -20.42
CA GLN A 153 -20.31 7.83 -19.31
C GLN A 153 -19.33 8.32 -18.21
N PRO A 154 -19.69 9.35 -17.41
CA PRO A 154 -18.76 10.01 -16.48
C PRO A 154 -18.00 9.06 -15.54
N HIS A 155 -18.67 8.04 -15.00
CA HIS A 155 -18.08 7.03 -14.11
C HIS A 155 -17.04 6.14 -14.82
N MET A 156 -17.31 5.78 -16.07
CA MET A 156 -16.40 4.94 -16.87
C MET A 156 -15.24 5.78 -17.40
N ALA A 157 -15.48 7.05 -17.76
CA ALA A 157 -14.42 7.97 -18.17
C ALA A 157 -13.40 8.21 -17.06
N SER A 158 -13.83 8.35 -15.79
CA SER A 158 -12.89 8.46 -14.66
C SER A 158 -12.10 7.18 -14.41
N LEU A 159 -12.73 6.01 -14.61
CA LEU A 159 -12.04 4.72 -14.51
C LEU A 159 -10.96 4.59 -15.59
N LEU A 160 -11.27 4.96 -16.84
CA LEU A 160 -10.33 4.91 -17.96
C LEU A 160 -9.14 5.85 -17.74
N TRP A 161 -9.38 7.06 -17.23
CA TRP A 161 -8.30 7.97 -16.84
C TRP A 161 -7.39 7.35 -15.77
N ALA A 162 -7.98 6.80 -14.70
CA ALA A 162 -7.21 6.16 -13.63
C ALA A 162 -6.37 4.98 -14.13
N LEU A 163 -6.94 4.14 -15.01
CA LEU A 163 -6.23 3.03 -15.63
C LEU A 163 -5.11 3.53 -16.55
N ALA A 164 -5.35 4.54 -17.38
CA ALA A 164 -4.33 5.10 -18.26
C ALA A 164 -3.16 5.69 -17.47
N PHE A 165 -3.46 6.46 -16.42
CA PHE A 165 -2.44 7.02 -15.53
C PHE A 165 -1.64 5.92 -14.83
N THR A 166 -2.32 4.88 -14.31
CA THR A 166 -1.67 3.74 -13.66
C THR A 166 -0.77 2.97 -14.64
N LEU A 167 -1.22 2.76 -15.88
CA LEU A 167 -0.43 2.11 -16.93
C LEU A 167 0.78 2.94 -17.34
N LEU A 168 0.65 4.27 -17.38
CA LEU A 168 1.77 5.19 -17.64
C LEU A 168 2.82 5.08 -16.52
N MET A 169 2.39 5.11 -15.26
CA MET A 169 3.26 4.90 -14.10
C MET A 169 3.91 3.51 -14.11
N TYR A 170 3.15 2.47 -14.46
CA TYR A 170 3.67 1.11 -14.62
C TYR A 170 4.72 1.03 -15.73
N GLY A 171 4.51 1.70 -16.86
CA GLY A 171 5.49 1.81 -17.94
C GLY A 171 6.79 2.45 -17.48
N ALA A 172 6.71 3.52 -16.69
CA ALA A 172 7.88 4.16 -16.09
C ALA A 172 8.59 3.22 -15.09
N ALA A 173 7.84 2.53 -14.23
CA ALA A 173 8.39 1.53 -13.30
C ALA A 173 9.10 0.39 -14.03
N TRP A 174 8.51 -0.10 -15.13
CA TRP A 174 9.08 -1.14 -15.96
C TRP A 174 10.35 -0.67 -16.68
N TRP A 175 10.37 0.57 -17.17
CA TRP A 175 11.57 1.17 -17.77
C TRP A 175 12.72 1.28 -16.76
N LEU A 176 12.44 1.75 -15.54
CA LEU A 176 13.40 1.81 -14.43
C LEU A 176 13.94 0.41 -14.10
N HIS A 177 13.05 -0.57 -13.99
CA HIS A 177 13.41 -1.97 -13.72
C HIS A 177 14.29 -2.56 -14.83
N ARG A 178 13.99 -2.28 -16.11
CA ARG A 178 14.82 -2.74 -17.24
C ARG A 178 16.20 -2.09 -17.26
N LYS A 179 16.31 -0.85 -16.78
CA LYS A 179 17.58 -0.11 -16.62
C LYS A 179 18.37 -0.53 -15.37
N GLY A 180 17.79 -1.33 -14.48
CA GLY A 180 18.41 -1.75 -13.22
C GLY A 180 18.58 -0.62 -12.21
N TRP A 181 17.85 0.48 -12.36
CA TRP A 181 17.91 1.61 -11.44
C TRP A 181 16.92 1.39 -10.30
N PHE A 182 17.46 1.18 -9.11
CA PHE A 182 16.67 1.02 -7.89
C PHE A 182 17.01 2.17 -6.94
N LEU A 183 16.12 3.16 -6.87
CA LEU A 183 16.24 4.21 -5.86
C LEU A 183 15.96 3.59 -4.49
N LYS A 184 16.94 3.68 -3.59
CA LYS A 184 16.81 3.36 -2.17
C LYS A 184 17.05 4.66 -1.40
N VAL A 185 16.20 4.91 -0.41
CA VAL A 185 16.37 5.99 0.58
C VAL A 185 16.94 5.37 1.85
#